data_AF-A0A524NUR9-F1
#
_entry.id   AF-A0A524NUR9-F1
#
_cell.length_a   1.000
_cell.length_b   1.000
_cell.length_c   1.000
_cell.angle_alpha   90.00
_cell.angle_beta   90.00
_cell.angle_gamma   90.00
#
_symmetry.space_group_name_H-M   'P 1'
#
loop_
_entity.id
_entity.type
_entity.pdbx_description
1 polymer ?
#
loop_
_entity_poly.entity_id
_entity_poly.type
_entity_poly.pdbx_seq_one_letter_code
_entity_poly.pdbx_strand_id
1 'polypeptide(L)'
;MKLKKVLLWALAVIISLGAMFYQRMTGPTYPKKFEVSYQNEDFSFSLPRSNNGRPGDYPVEIQLPESFSGKVIWRLFPTENPWETLVMERKGDTLSTSLPHQPPAGKIEYHLELIADGKVIALNDDTNVVIRFR
;
A
#
# COMPACT_ATOMS: atom_id res chain seq x y z
N MET A 1 11.11 -35.80 33.44
CA MET A 1 11.65 -35.71 32.06
C MET A 1 10.59 -35.53 30.98
N LYS A 2 9.45 -36.25 31.00
CA LYS A 2 8.40 -36.15 29.97
C LYS A 2 7.65 -34.81 29.96
N LEU A 3 7.31 -34.26 31.14
CA LEU A 3 6.55 -32.99 31.24
C LEU A 3 7.29 -31.78 30.65
N LYS A 4 8.61 -31.68 30.89
CA LYS A 4 9.47 -30.65 30.28
C LYS A 4 9.47 -30.74 28.75
N LYS A 5 9.46 -31.96 28.19
CA LYS A 5 9.37 -32.17 26.73
C LYS A 5 8.01 -31.73 26.19
N VAL A 6 6.91 -32.05 26.89
CA VAL A 6 5.56 -31.62 26.49
C VAL A 6 5.44 -30.08 26.54
N LEU A 7 5.95 -29.44 27.58
CA LEU A 7 6.01 -27.97 27.69
C LEU A 7 6.81 -27.33 26.55
N LEU A 8 7.98 -27.90 26.22
CA LEU A 8 8.81 -27.41 25.10
C LEU A 8 8.10 -27.59 23.75
N TRP A 9 7.40 -28.71 23.54
CA TRP A 9 6.60 -28.92 22.33
C TRP A 9 5.39 -27.99 22.25
N ALA A 10 4.66 -27.77 23.35
CA ALA A 10 3.55 -26.83 23.39
C ALA A 10 4.03 -25.40 23.10
N LEU A 11 5.15 -24.98 23.70
CA LEU A 11 5.78 -23.70 23.42
C LEU A 11 6.20 -23.57 21.94
N ALA A 12 6.80 -24.62 21.37
CA ALA A 12 7.19 -24.63 19.96
C ALA A 12 5.98 -24.46 19.02
N VAL A 13 4.84 -25.11 19.34
CA VAL A 13 3.58 -24.94 18.59
C VAL A 13 3.06 -23.51 18.71
N ILE A 14 3.05 -22.93 19.90
CA ILE A 14 2.60 -21.54 20.13
C ILE A 14 3.48 -20.56 19.33
N ILE A 15 4.80 -20.71 19.38
CA ILE A 15 5.73 -19.86 18.63
C ILE A 15 5.49 -20.02 17.12
N SER A 16 5.30 -21.25 16.65
CA SER A 16 5.08 -21.52 15.21
C SER A 16 3.76 -20.92 14.71
N LEU A 17 2.67 -21.06 15.48
CA LEU A 17 1.38 -20.46 15.17
C LEU A 17 1.45 -18.93 15.22
N GLY A 18 2.14 -18.38 16.22
CA GLY A 18 2.40 -16.94 16.31
C GLY A 18 3.16 -16.41 15.10
N ALA A 19 4.22 -17.10 14.68
CA ALA A 19 4.99 -16.76 13.49
C ALA A 19 4.15 -16.85 12.21
N MET A 20 3.36 -17.90 12.04
CA MET A 20 2.45 -18.05 10.90
C MET A 20 1.42 -16.92 10.83
N PHE A 21 0.83 -16.54 11.96
CA PHE A 21 -0.13 -15.44 12.03
C PHE A 21 0.53 -14.09 11.71
N TYR A 22 1.72 -13.84 12.27
CA TYR A 22 2.49 -12.62 12.00
C TYR A 22 2.89 -12.51 10.52
N GLN A 23 3.36 -13.61 9.91
CA GLN A 23 3.68 -13.66 8.47
C GLN A 23 2.45 -13.43 7.59
N ARG A 24 1.30 -13.97 8.00
CA ARG A 24 0.04 -13.74 7.28
C ARG A 24 -0.36 -12.27 7.37
N MET A 25 -0.19 -11.62 8.51
CA MET A 25 -0.59 -10.22 8.71
C MET A 25 0.33 -9.22 7.98
N THR A 26 1.64 -9.49 7.94
CA THR A 26 2.64 -8.65 7.27
C THR A 26 2.91 -9.05 5.81
N GLY A 27 2.06 -9.94 5.26
CA GLY A 27 2.22 -10.47 3.92
C GLY A 27 2.30 -9.36 2.87
N PRO A 28 3.14 -9.48 1.84
CA PRO A 28 3.42 -8.40 0.89
C PRO A 28 2.25 -8.04 -0.04
N THR A 29 1.11 -8.72 0.14
CA THR A 29 -0.10 -8.60 -0.69
C THR A 29 -1.13 -7.67 -0.04
N TYR A 30 -1.04 -7.42 1.26
CA TYR A 30 -1.99 -6.55 1.95
C TYR A 30 -1.79 -5.10 1.53
N PRO A 31 -2.88 -4.33 1.32
CA PRO A 31 -2.78 -2.91 1.06
C PRO A 31 -1.99 -2.19 2.16
N LYS A 32 -1.17 -1.22 1.76
CA LYS A 32 -0.40 -0.41 2.69
C LYS A 32 -1.28 0.73 3.21
N LYS A 33 -1.47 0.81 4.53
CA LYS A 33 -2.29 1.84 5.17
C LYS A 33 -1.49 3.13 5.34
N PHE A 34 -2.16 4.25 5.16
CA PHE A 34 -1.63 5.59 5.39
C PHE A 34 -2.61 6.36 6.27
N GLU A 35 -2.05 7.18 7.16
CA GLU A 35 -2.78 8.09 8.03
C GLU A 35 -2.22 9.50 7.84
N VAL A 36 -3.11 10.46 7.64
CA VAL A 36 -2.79 11.84 7.35
C VAL A 36 -3.63 12.74 8.24
N SER A 37 -2.98 13.62 8.98
CA SER A 37 -3.65 14.63 9.81
C SER A 37 -3.67 15.97 9.09
N TYR A 38 -4.85 16.57 8.94
CA TYR A 38 -5.02 17.88 8.31
C TYR A 38 -6.20 18.63 8.95
N GLN A 39 -5.98 19.91 9.32
CA GLN A 39 -6.97 20.74 10.02
C GLN A 39 -7.61 20.09 11.27
N ASN A 40 -6.80 19.37 12.06
CA ASN A 40 -7.24 18.61 13.25
C ASN A 40 -8.19 17.43 12.96
N GLU A 41 -8.28 16.99 11.71
CA GLU A 41 -8.97 15.76 11.31
C GLU A 41 -7.94 14.73 10.80
N ASP A 42 -8.18 13.47 11.15
CA ASP A 42 -7.35 12.34 10.72
C ASP A 42 -8.06 11.56 9.61
N PHE A 43 -7.38 11.44 8.48
CA PHE A 43 -7.85 10.69 7.33
C PHE A 43 -7.02 9.42 7.18
N SER A 44 -7.68 8.28 6.99
CA SER A 44 -7.02 7.01 6.74
C SER A 44 -7.43 6.44 5.40
N PHE A 45 -6.45 5.95 4.64
CA PHE A 45 -6.66 5.30 3.36
C PHE A 45 -5.63 4.20 3.15
N SER A 46 -5.77 3.45 2.06
CA SER A 46 -4.87 2.34 1.75
C SER A 46 -4.46 2.34 0.29
N LEU A 47 -3.19 2.06 0.04
CA LEU A 47 -2.64 1.90 -1.30
C LEU A 47 -2.45 0.41 -1.64
N PRO A 48 -2.88 -0.04 -2.83
CA PRO A 48 -2.85 -1.44 -3.22
C PRO A 48 -1.41 -1.97 -3.41
N ARG A 49 -1.17 -3.21 -3.00
CA ARG A 49 0.12 -3.92 -3.17
C ARG A 49 0.05 -5.15 -4.09
N SER A 50 -1.13 -5.46 -4.62
CA SER A 50 -1.36 -6.58 -5.53
C SER A 50 -2.53 -6.26 -6.45
N ASN A 51 -2.44 -6.63 -7.73
CA ASN A 51 -3.59 -6.55 -8.63
C ASN A 51 -4.57 -7.73 -8.48
N ASN A 52 -4.20 -8.76 -7.70
CA ASN A 52 -4.95 -10.00 -7.50
C ASN A 52 -5.37 -10.70 -8.81
N GLY A 53 -4.60 -10.57 -9.89
CA GLY A 53 -4.93 -11.16 -11.18
C GLY A 53 -5.98 -10.39 -12.00
N ARG A 54 -6.38 -9.18 -11.55
CA ARG A 54 -7.29 -8.33 -12.30
C ARG A 54 -6.64 -7.93 -13.64
N PRO A 55 -7.34 -8.10 -14.78
CA PRO A 55 -6.85 -7.67 -16.08
C PRO A 55 -6.90 -6.14 -16.20
N GLY A 56 -6.04 -5.61 -17.08
CA GLY A 56 -5.98 -4.17 -17.39
C GLY A 56 -5.30 -3.33 -16.31
N ASP A 57 -5.41 -2.01 -16.49
CA ASP A 57 -4.83 -1.01 -15.59
C ASP A 57 -5.46 -1.10 -14.20
N TYR A 58 -4.65 -0.90 -13.17
CA TYR A 58 -5.09 -1.10 -11.80
C TYR A 58 -5.51 0.23 -11.14
N PRO A 59 -6.77 0.38 -10.68
CA PRO A 59 -7.23 1.62 -10.09
C PRO A 59 -6.58 1.86 -8.73
N VAL A 60 -6.14 3.10 -8.51
CA VAL A 60 -5.71 3.64 -7.23
C VAL A 60 -6.74 4.68 -6.84
N GLU A 61 -7.54 4.36 -5.84
CA GLU A 61 -8.65 5.18 -5.36
C GLU A 61 -8.47 5.46 -3.87
N ILE A 62 -8.58 6.72 -3.48
CA ILE A 62 -8.50 7.17 -2.10
C ILE A 62 -9.65 8.12 -1.80
N GLN A 63 -10.26 7.95 -0.63
CA GLN A 63 -11.34 8.83 -0.16
C GLN A 63 -10.75 9.94 0.68
N LEU A 64 -10.88 11.18 0.20
CA LEU A 64 -10.37 12.38 0.83
C LEU A 64 -11.29 13.55 0.51
N PRO A 65 -11.47 14.51 1.44
CA PRO A 65 -12.32 15.67 1.22
C PRO A 65 -11.83 16.53 0.06
N GLU A 66 -12.72 17.38 -0.46
CA GLU A 66 -12.49 18.18 -1.67
C GLU A 66 -11.26 19.10 -1.61
N SER A 67 -10.81 19.48 -0.41
CA SER A 67 -9.61 20.29 -0.18
C SER A 67 -8.32 19.64 -0.69
N PHE A 68 -8.32 18.32 -0.89
CA PHE A 68 -7.17 17.58 -1.37
C PHE A 68 -7.16 17.42 -2.89
N SER A 69 -5.97 17.52 -3.46
CA SER A 69 -5.62 16.99 -4.78
C SER A 69 -4.48 16.00 -4.64
N GLY A 70 -4.30 15.12 -5.63
CA GLY A 70 -3.34 14.03 -5.53
C GLY A 70 -2.66 13.72 -6.84
N LYS A 71 -1.43 13.21 -6.74
CA LYS A 71 -0.69 12.64 -7.86
C LYS A 71 -0.05 11.33 -7.42
N VAL A 72 -0.05 10.35 -8.31
CA VAL A 72 0.68 9.10 -8.16
C VAL A 72 1.96 9.20 -8.95
N ILE A 73 3.09 9.08 -8.26
CA ILE A 73 4.42 9.11 -8.87
C ILE A 73 4.93 7.67 -8.88
N TRP A 74 5.23 7.14 -10.07
CA TRP A 74 5.46 5.71 -10.24
C TRP A 74 6.57 5.40 -11.24
N ARG A 75 7.10 4.19 -11.19
CA ARG A 75 7.97 3.59 -12.21
C ARG A 75 7.97 2.06 -12.11
N LEU A 76 8.54 1.40 -13.11
CA LEU A 76 8.72 -0.05 -13.07
C LEU A 76 9.71 -0.46 -11.97
N PHE A 77 9.47 -1.59 -11.32
CA PHE A 77 10.34 -2.12 -10.26
C PHE A 77 10.87 -3.52 -10.59
N PRO A 78 12.16 -3.82 -10.33
CA PRO A 78 13.22 -2.91 -9.90
C PRO A 78 13.86 -2.24 -11.13
N THR A 79 13.74 -0.92 -11.27
CA THR A 79 14.43 -0.16 -12.31
C THR A 79 14.95 1.17 -11.77
N GLU A 80 15.89 1.78 -12.51
CA GLU A 80 16.34 3.16 -12.28
C GLU A 80 15.69 4.14 -13.26
N ASN A 81 14.58 3.74 -13.89
CA ASN A 81 13.88 4.59 -14.82
C ASN A 81 13.46 5.91 -14.13
N PRO A 82 13.33 6.99 -14.90
CA PRO A 82 12.72 8.22 -14.40
C PRO A 82 11.32 7.93 -13.84
N TRP A 83 10.96 8.67 -12.80
CA TRP A 83 9.61 8.61 -12.25
C TRP A 83 8.63 9.29 -13.20
N GLU A 84 7.50 8.62 -13.45
CA GLU A 84 6.37 9.16 -14.17
C GLU A 84 5.30 9.65 -13.19
N THR A 85 4.47 10.60 -13.61
CA THR A 85 3.44 11.19 -12.76
C THR A 85 2.06 11.04 -13.38
N LEU A 86 1.14 10.48 -12.61
CA LEU A 86 -0.28 10.38 -12.95
C LEU A 86 -1.06 11.32 -12.04
N VAL A 87 -1.79 12.26 -12.62
CA VAL A 87 -2.69 13.13 -11.86
C VAL A 87 -3.92 12.32 -11.45
N MET A 88 -4.38 12.51 -10.21
CA MET A 88 -5.62 11.90 -9.75
C MET A 88 -6.81 12.81 -10.09
N GLU A 89 -7.83 12.21 -10.70
CA GLU A 89 -9.09 12.87 -10.99
C GLU A 89 -10.05 12.73 -9.81
N ARG A 90 -10.73 13.82 -9.48
CA ARG A 90 -11.73 13.85 -8.42
C ARG A 90 -13.12 13.48 -8.95
N LYS A 91 -13.79 12.55 -8.26
CA LYS A 91 -15.19 12.18 -8.46
C LYS A 91 -15.88 12.13 -7.09
N GLY A 92 -16.54 13.23 -6.73
CA GLY A 92 -17.06 13.43 -5.37
C GLY A 92 -15.95 13.39 -4.33
N ASP A 93 -16.10 12.53 -3.32
CA ASP A 93 -15.13 12.37 -2.23
C ASP A 93 -13.96 11.44 -2.56
N THR A 94 -13.87 10.96 -3.81
CA THR A 94 -12.82 10.02 -4.23
C THR A 94 -11.85 10.67 -5.21
N LEU A 95 -10.56 10.60 -4.91
CA LEU A 95 -9.48 10.82 -5.86
C LEU A 95 -9.12 9.48 -6.50
N SER A 96 -9.05 9.45 -7.84
CA SER A 96 -8.81 8.22 -8.59
C SER A 96 -7.80 8.41 -9.71
N THR A 97 -6.93 7.43 -9.91
CA THR A 97 -6.12 7.28 -11.12
C THR A 97 -5.89 5.79 -11.38
N SER A 98 -5.22 5.42 -12.48
CA SER A 98 -4.96 4.02 -12.81
C SER A 98 -3.49 3.78 -13.13
N LEU A 99 -2.86 2.85 -12.41
CA LEU A 99 -1.52 2.38 -12.72
C LEU A 99 -1.57 1.50 -13.97
N PRO A 100 -0.64 1.66 -14.92
CA PRO A 100 -0.68 0.92 -16.17
C PRO A 100 -0.49 -0.57 -15.93
N HIS A 101 -1.24 -1.37 -16.69
CA HIS A 101 -1.17 -2.83 -16.64
C HIS A 101 0.25 -3.33 -16.87
N GLN A 102 0.64 -4.35 -16.09
CA GLN A 102 1.90 -5.07 -16.28
C GLN A 102 1.65 -6.55 -16.52
N PRO A 103 2.52 -7.23 -17.28
CA PRO A 103 2.46 -8.68 -17.44
C PRO A 103 2.60 -9.38 -16.07
N PRO A 104 2.20 -10.67 -15.97
CA PRO A 104 2.38 -11.45 -14.75
C PRO A 104 3.81 -11.38 -14.22
N ALA A 105 3.95 -11.26 -12.90
CA ALA A 105 5.20 -11.01 -12.17
C ALA A 105 5.83 -9.62 -12.36
N GLY A 106 5.26 -8.77 -13.22
CA GLY A 106 5.59 -7.35 -13.30
C GLY A 106 5.31 -6.62 -11.98
N LYS A 107 6.09 -5.59 -11.71
CA LYS A 107 5.94 -4.76 -10.50
C LYS A 107 6.07 -3.29 -10.85
N ILE A 108 5.28 -2.48 -10.18
CA ILE A 108 5.41 -1.03 -10.17
C ILE A 108 5.74 -0.62 -8.75
N GLU A 109 6.71 0.27 -8.60
CA GLU A 109 6.88 1.04 -7.37
C GLU A 109 6.30 2.44 -7.55
N TYR A 110 5.62 2.93 -6.53
CA TYR A 110 4.94 4.21 -6.58
C TYR A 110 4.76 4.80 -5.17
N HIS A 111 4.59 6.11 -5.12
CA HIS A 111 4.14 6.83 -3.94
C HIS A 111 3.09 7.86 -4.33
N LEU A 112 2.46 8.41 -3.31
CA LEU A 112 1.40 9.40 -3.45
C LEU A 112 1.93 10.75 -2.97
N GLU A 113 1.67 11.79 -3.74
CA GLU A 113 1.80 13.17 -3.29
C GLU A 113 0.41 13.78 -3.15
N LEU A 114 0.08 14.19 -1.93
CA LEU A 114 -1.17 14.90 -1.63
C LEU A 114 -0.89 16.39 -1.47
N ILE A 115 -1.78 17.21 -2.01
CA ILE A 115 -1.69 18.67 -1.94
C ILE A 115 -3.02 19.21 -1.41
N ALA A 116 -2.97 20.01 -0.35
CA ALA A 116 -4.10 20.77 0.18
C ALA A 116 -3.68 22.23 0.44
N ASP A 117 -4.55 23.19 0.13
CA ASP A 117 -4.26 24.64 0.17
C ASP A 117 -2.95 25.05 -0.52
N GLY A 118 -2.59 24.36 -1.61
CA GLY A 118 -1.34 24.60 -2.34
C GLY A 118 -0.06 24.11 -1.64
N LYS A 119 -0.17 23.36 -0.54
CA LYS A 119 0.96 22.76 0.19
C LYS A 119 0.96 21.24 0.06
N VAL A 120 2.15 20.67 -0.09
CA VAL A 120 2.32 19.21 -0.04
C VAL A 120 2.10 18.73 1.38
N ILE A 121 1.26 17.72 1.52
CA ILE A 121 0.95 17.07 2.79
C ILE A 121 1.89 15.88 2.95
N ALA A 122 2.63 15.87 4.06
CA ALA A 122 3.52 14.77 4.38
C ALA A 122 2.71 13.52 4.71
N LEU A 123 2.93 12.46 3.94
CA LEU A 123 2.56 11.11 4.34
C LEU A 123 3.67 10.66 5.29
N ASN A 124 3.35 10.31 6.54
CA ASN A 124 4.33 9.94 7.58
C ASN A 124 5.02 8.58 7.31
N ASP A 125 5.50 8.36 6.09
CA ASP A 125 6.10 7.13 5.60
C ASP A 125 7.02 7.42 4.41
N ASP A 126 8.31 7.21 4.60
CA ASP A 126 9.34 7.48 3.59
C ASP A 126 9.48 6.36 2.54
N THR A 127 8.65 5.31 2.61
CA THR A 127 8.82 4.12 1.76
C THR A 127 7.79 4.02 0.65
N ASN A 128 8.29 3.85 -0.59
CA ASN A 128 7.48 3.57 -1.76
C ASN A 128 6.62 2.31 -1.57
N VAL A 129 5.45 2.32 -2.18
CA VAL A 129 4.56 1.17 -2.29
C VAL A 129 4.95 0.37 -3.52
N VAL A 130 5.08 -0.95 -3.38
CA VAL A 130 5.29 -1.85 -4.51
C VAL A 130 4.03 -2.67 -4.75
N ILE A 131 3.43 -2.51 -5.94
CA ILE A 131 2.33 -3.36 -6.41
C ILE A 131 2.89 -4.49 -7.29
N ARG A 132 2.48 -5.72 -6.99
CA ARG A 132 2.79 -6.89 -7.83
C ARG A 132 1.61 -7.24 -8.71
N PHE A 133 1.89 -7.43 -10.00
CA PHE A 133 0.94 -7.96 -10.96
C PHE A 133 1.04 -9.49 -11.01
N ARG A 134 -0.10 -10.16 -10.92
CA ARG A 134 -0.28 -11.60 -10.97
C ARG A 134 -1.04 -11.98 -12.23
#